data_AF-A0A8J7HRP7-F1
#
_entry.id   AF-A0A8J7HRP7-F1
#
_cell.length_a   1.000
_cell.length_b   1.000
_cell.length_c   1.000
_cell.angle_alpha   90.00
_cell.angle_beta   90.00
_cell.angle_gamma   90.00
#
_symmetry.space_group_name_H-M   'P 1'
#
loop_
_entity.id
_entity.type
_entity.pdbx_description
1 polymer ?
#
loop_
_entity_poly.entity_id
_entity_poly.type
_entity_poly.pdbx_seq_one_letter_code
_entity_poly.pdbx_strand_id
1 'polypeptide(L)'
;MIEDFPQFEALPVRPEEIGDKEIWQPSWKCFCCQDTGKVQNHLVKLVIPDYDYDRDRLPICQLCGEGDKLYHLTEFGVIDTRFETLLCKKLDTLARKEWSKATQEQFAIAKKKVQLATDETAKSHSLRRSDRTHNDNREVQQRKAEIEAISSHKWEQMREEYLGVEND
;
A
#
# COMPACT_ATOMS: atom_id res chain seq x y z
N MET A 1 -24.31 -22.48 29.73
CA MET A 1 -24.20 -21.04 30.05
C MET A 1 -22.83 -20.63 29.57
N ILE A 2 -22.74 -19.82 28.53
CA ILE A 2 -21.46 -19.32 28.03
C ILE A 2 -21.04 -18.23 29.02
N GLU A 3 -19.86 -18.39 29.62
CA GLU A 3 -19.30 -17.46 30.59
C GLU A 3 -19.16 -16.08 29.94
N ASP A 4 -19.76 -15.06 30.56
CA ASP A 4 -19.68 -13.66 30.14
C ASP A 4 -18.24 -13.18 30.40
N PHE A 5 -17.39 -13.25 29.38
CA PHE A 5 -16.06 -12.64 29.44
C PHE A 5 -16.18 -11.12 29.45
N PRO A 6 -15.43 -10.41 30.31
CA PRO A 6 -15.40 -8.96 30.31
C PRO A 6 -14.88 -8.46 28.96
N GLN A 7 -15.67 -7.64 28.28
CA GLN A 7 -15.29 -6.98 27.04
C GLN A 7 -14.54 -5.69 27.37
N PHE A 8 -13.31 -5.56 26.86
CA PHE A 8 -12.52 -4.34 26.99
C PHE A 8 -12.59 -3.53 25.70
N GLU A 9 -12.61 -2.20 25.82
CA GLU A 9 -12.43 -1.31 24.68
C GLU A 9 -10.98 -1.41 24.18
N ALA A 10 -10.81 -1.46 22.86
CA ALA A 10 -9.50 -1.43 22.26
C ALA A 10 -8.83 -0.08 22.53
N LEU A 11 -7.59 -0.10 23.02
CA LEU A 11 -6.76 1.08 23.20
C LEU A 11 -5.81 1.19 22.00
N PRO A 12 -6.15 1.96 20.94
CA PRO A 12 -5.27 2.10 19.80
C PRO A 12 -4.02 2.88 20.20
N VAL A 13 -2.84 2.27 19.97
CA VAL A 13 -1.52 2.85 20.30
C VAL A 13 -1.12 3.95 19.32
N ARG A 14 -1.73 4.00 18.12
CA ARG A 14 -1.34 4.90 17.05
C ARG A 14 -2.55 5.69 16.52
N PRO A 15 -2.52 7.03 16.54
CA PRO A 15 -3.48 7.84 15.78
C PRO A 15 -3.35 7.50 14.29
N GLU A 16 -4.45 7.31 13.58
CA GLU A 16 -4.41 7.15 12.12
C GLU A 16 -3.94 8.46 11.48
N GLU A 17 -2.63 8.57 11.23
CA GLU A 17 -2.08 9.68 10.46
C GLU A 17 -2.51 9.55 8.99
N ILE A 18 -3.13 10.62 8.47
CA ILE A 18 -3.39 10.83 7.05
C ILE A 18 -2.05 11.21 6.39
N GLY A 19 -1.10 10.28 6.41
CA GLY A 19 0.17 10.41 5.70
C GLY A 19 0.13 9.65 4.38
N ASP A 20 0.97 10.07 3.44
CA ASP A 20 1.20 9.32 2.21
C ASP A 20 1.65 7.89 2.59
N LYS A 21 0.77 6.92 2.33
CA LYS A 21 1.05 5.50 2.56
C LYS A 21 2.04 5.05 1.50
N GLU A 22 3.32 5.26 1.76
CA GLU A 22 4.37 4.55 1.02
C GLU A 22 4.06 3.06 1.09
N ILE A 23 4.18 2.38 -0.05
CA ILE A 23 3.99 0.93 -0.12
C ILE A 23 5.14 0.32 0.69
N TRP A 24 4.84 -0.06 1.93
CA TRP A 24 5.81 -0.68 2.82
C TRP A 24 6.31 -1.99 2.21
N GLN A 25 7.63 -2.17 2.21
CA GLN A 25 8.29 -3.42 1.80
C GLN A 25 9.32 -3.83 2.86
N PRO A 26 9.42 -5.12 3.20
CA PRO A 26 10.40 -5.61 4.15
C PRO A 26 11.82 -5.52 3.56
N SER A 27 12.78 -5.10 4.39
CA SER A 27 14.20 -4.94 4.04
C SER A 27 15.05 -6.08 4.62
N TRP A 28 14.73 -7.33 4.29
CA TRP A 28 15.46 -8.47 4.84
C TRP A 28 16.89 -8.56 4.31
N LYS A 29 17.86 -8.81 5.20
CA LYS A 29 19.25 -9.07 4.80
C LYS A 29 19.39 -10.48 4.26
N CYS A 30 18.78 -11.45 4.93
CA CYS A 30 18.75 -12.83 4.53
C CYS A 30 17.31 -13.29 4.23
N PHE A 31 17.05 -13.71 3.01
CA PHE A 31 15.75 -14.23 2.56
C PHE A 31 15.53 -15.68 2.99
N CYS A 32 16.60 -16.43 3.25
CA CYS A 32 16.51 -17.80 3.75
C CYS A 32 15.82 -17.88 5.14
N CYS A 33 16.10 -16.93 6.03
CA CYS A 33 15.51 -16.86 7.37
C CYS A 33 14.65 -15.63 7.63
N GLN A 34 14.64 -14.63 6.75
CA GLN A 34 13.99 -13.33 6.97
C GLN A 34 14.48 -12.64 8.25
N ASP A 35 15.80 -12.73 8.49
CA ASP A 35 16.51 -12.22 9.66
C ASP A 35 16.06 -12.82 11.01
N THR A 36 15.33 -13.94 11.00
CA THR A 36 14.89 -14.63 12.23
C THR A 36 15.89 -15.66 12.75
N GLY A 37 16.90 -16.02 11.95
CA GLY A 37 17.88 -17.06 12.29
C GLY A 37 17.40 -18.50 12.07
N LYS A 38 16.10 -18.76 11.92
CA LYS A 38 15.55 -20.07 11.52
C LYS A 38 15.18 -20.07 10.04
N VAL A 39 15.47 -21.16 9.33
CA VAL A 39 15.13 -21.30 7.91
C VAL A 39 13.60 -21.34 7.76
N GLN A 40 13.08 -20.63 6.76
CA GLN A 40 11.64 -20.54 6.53
C GLN A 40 11.04 -21.90 6.15
N ASN A 41 9.89 -22.26 6.73
CA ASN A 41 9.28 -23.59 6.60
C ASN A 41 9.09 -24.04 5.15
N HIS A 42 8.66 -23.13 4.26
CA HIS A 42 8.47 -23.45 2.85
C HIS A 42 9.79 -23.79 2.14
N LEU A 43 10.91 -23.20 2.57
CA LEU A 43 12.26 -23.52 2.06
C LEU A 43 12.80 -24.81 2.64
N VAL A 44 12.48 -25.12 3.91
CA VAL A 44 12.83 -26.40 4.54
C VAL A 44 12.18 -27.55 3.77
N LYS A 45 10.91 -27.40 3.37
CA LYS A 45 10.17 -28.41 2.60
C LYS A 45 10.77 -28.71 1.23
N LEU A 46 11.60 -27.84 0.67
CA LEU A 46 12.34 -28.12 -0.57
C LEU A 46 13.47 -29.14 -0.36
N VAL A 47 13.97 -29.25 0.87
CA VAL A 47 15.06 -30.15 1.25
C VAL A 47 14.53 -31.39 1.97
N ILE A 48 13.52 -31.20 2.83
CA ILE A 48 12.85 -32.25 3.61
C ILE A 48 11.35 -32.17 3.29
N PRO A 49 10.86 -32.89 2.25
CA PRO A 49 9.49 -32.76 1.76
C PRO A 49 8.40 -32.93 2.83
N ASP A 50 8.61 -33.90 3.72
CA ASP A 50 7.64 -34.26 4.78
C ASP A 50 7.89 -33.51 6.09
N TYR A 51 8.60 -32.38 6.06
CA TYR A 51 8.91 -31.59 7.25
C TYR A 51 7.65 -31.07 7.96
N ASP A 52 7.55 -31.40 9.24
CA ASP A 52 6.49 -30.96 10.15
C ASP A 52 7.03 -29.94 11.15
N TYR A 53 6.60 -28.68 11.04
CA TYR A 53 7.08 -27.60 11.88
C TYR A 53 6.78 -27.79 13.38
N ASP A 54 5.70 -28.50 13.71
CA ASP A 54 5.26 -28.66 15.11
C ASP A 54 5.97 -29.84 15.78
N ARG A 55 6.60 -30.74 15.01
CA ARG A 55 7.19 -31.99 15.50
C ARG A 55 8.69 -32.08 15.27
N ASP A 56 9.16 -31.55 14.15
CA ASP A 56 10.55 -31.67 13.74
C ASP A 56 11.41 -30.55 14.31
N ARG A 57 12.71 -30.81 14.33
CA ARG A 57 13.71 -29.85 14.79
C ARG A 57 13.75 -28.63 13.89
N LEU A 58 14.07 -27.47 14.46
CA LEU A 58 14.13 -26.18 13.77
C LEU A 58 15.44 -26.02 13.00
N PRO A 59 15.43 -25.98 11.65
CA PRO A 59 16.64 -25.78 10.88
C PRO A 59 17.16 -24.36 11.06
N ILE A 60 18.40 -24.25 11.49
CA ILE A 60 19.04 -22.95 11.74
C ILE A 60 19.77 -22.44 10.50
N CYS A 61 19.69 -21.12 10.28
CA CYS A 61 20.35 -20.46 9.17
C CYS A 61 21.79 -20.10 9.54
N GLN A 62 22.74 -20.78 8.91
CA GLN A 62 24.18 -20.56 9.14
C GLN A 62 24.78 -19.44 8.27
N LEU A 63 23.99 -18.81 7.38
CA LEU A 63 24.51 -17.84 6.41
C LEU A 63 24.67 -16.43 6.98
N CYS A 64 23.74 -15.97 7.82
CA CYS A 64 23.58 -14.55 8.18
C CYS A 64 23.97 -14.22 9.62
N GLY A 65 24.45 -15.21 10.40
CA GLY A 65 24.80 -15.05 11.82
C GLY A 65 23.58 -14.96 12.76
N GLU A 66 22.37 -14.72 12.25
CA GLU A 66 21.16 -14.70 13.08
C GLU A 66 20.83 -16.09 13.66
N GLY A 67 21.26 -17.17 12.99
CA GLY A 67 21.15 -18.53 13.52
C GLY A 67 21.98 -18.74 14.79
N ASP A 68 23.06 -17.98 14.98
CA ASP A 68 23.94 -18.16 16.14
C ASP A 68 23.24 -17.83 17.45
N LYS A 69 22.28 -16.90 17.39
CA LYS A 69 21.44 -16.52 18.52
C LYS A 69 20.59 -17.69 19.02
N LEU A 70 20.36 -18.72 18.20
CA LEU A 70 19.53 -19.88 18.52
C LEU A 70 20.34 -21.07 19.07
N TYR A 71 21.69 -21.00 19.11
CA TYR A 71 22.50 -22.12 19.62
C TYR A 71 22.28 -22.43 21.10
N HIS A 72 21.74 -21.50 21.89
CA HIS A 72 21.32 -21.79 23.27
C HIS A 72 20.22 -22.87 23.34
N LEU A 73 19.51 -23.13 22.23
CA LEU A 73 18.49 -24.17 22.14
C LEU A 73 19.06 -25.57 21.83
N THR A 74 20.38 -25.68 21.61
CA THR A 74 21.04 -26.96 21.31
C THR A 74 20.89 -27.97 22.45
N GLU A 75 20.96 -27.50 23.69
CA GLU A 75 20.87 -28.33 24.90
C GLU A 75 19.51 -29.02 25.04
N PHE A 76 18.46 -28.41 24.46
CA PHE A 76 17.11 -28.95 24.45
C PHE A 76 16.83 -29.86 23.23
N GLY A 77 17.81 -30.06 22.34
CA GLY A 77 17.67 -30.90 21.15
C GLY A 77 16.69 -30.35 20.10
N VAL A 78 16.36 -29.05 20.17
CA VAL A 78 15.33 -28.42 19.34
C VAL A 78 15.85 -28.04 17.95
N ILE A 79 17.15 -27.79 17.80
CA ILE A 79 17.72 -27.27 16.55
C ILE A 79 18.19 -28.36 15.60
N ASP A 80 18.13 -28.08 14.30
CA ASP A 80 18.70 -28.88 13.23
C ASP A 80 19.84 -28.12 12.55
N THR A 81 21.06 -28.65 12.70
CA THR A 81 22.30 -28.07 12.17
C THR A 81 22.70 -28.61 10.80
N ARG A 82 21.89 -29.50 10.19
CA ARG A 82 22.17 -30.08 8.85
C ARG A 82 22.10 -29.04 7.73
N PHE A 83 21.50 -27.88 7.98
CA PHE A 83 21.42 -26.78 7.02
C PHE A 83 22.72 -25.98 6.98
N GLU A 84 23.70 -26.57 6.28
CA GLU A 84 25.02 -25.96 6.09
C GLU A 84 24.94 -24.62 5.34
N THR A 85 25.97 -23.80 5.52
CA THR A 85 26.10 -22.47 4.90
C THR A 85 25.83 -22.48 3.39
N LEU A 86 26.36 -23.46 2.65
CA LEU A 86 26.15 -23.58 1.20
C LEU A 86 24.70 -23.83 0.83
N LEU A 87 24.00 -24.65 1.61
CA LEU A 87 22.58 -24.91 1.40
C LEU A 87 21.75 -23.66 1.70
N CYS A 88 22.02 -22.99 2.84
CA CYS A 88 21.38 -21.72 3.17
C CYS A 88 21.58 -20.65 2.09
N LYS A 89 22.76 -20.58 1.47
CA LYS A 89 23.05 -19.65 0.36
C LYS A 89 22.22 -19.95 -0.90
N LYS A 90 22.03 -21.23 -1.23
CA LYS A 90 21.17 -21.64 -2.35
C LYS A 90 19.71 -21.27 -2.08
N LEU A 91 19.21 -21.57 -0.88
CA LEU A 91 17.85 -21.23 -0.46
C LEU A 91 17.63 -19.71 -0.43
N ASP A 92 18.61 -18.93 0.06
CA ASP A 92 18.55 -17.47 0.03
C ASP A 92 18.41 -16.93 -1.40
N THR A 93 19.21 -17.44 -2.33
CA THR A 93 19.18 -17.01 -3.73
C THR A 93 17.83 -17.33 -4.38
N LEU A 94 17.25 -18.49 -4.08
CA LEU A 94 15.94 -18.90 -4.57
C LEU A 94 14.85 -17.99 -4.00
N ALA A 95 14.78 -17.87 -2.67
CA ALA A 95 13.77 -17.07 -1.97
C ALA A 95 13.83 -15.60 -2.39
N ARG A 96 15.03 -15.04 -2.60
CA ARG A 96 15.21 -13.66 -3.08
C ARG A 96 14.63 -13.47 -4.49
N LYS A 97 14.79 -14.45 -5.38
CA LYS A 97 14.20 -14.40 -6.73
C LYS A 97 12.68 -14.50 -6.68
N GLU A 98 12.16 -15.44 -5.90
CA GLU A 98 10.71 -15.62 -5.71
C GLU A 98 10.08 -14.38 -5.11
N TRP A 99 10.69 -13.81 -4.06
CA TRP A 99 10.23 -12.56 -3.46
C TRP A 99 10.24 -11.39 -4.44
N SER A 100 11.31 -11.24 -5.22
CA SER A 100 11.38 -10.19 -6.24
C SER A 100 10.23 -10.30 -7.23
N LYS A 101 9.89 -11.51 -7.66
CA LYS A 101 8.78 -11.76 -8.58
C LYS A 101 7.43 -11.45 -7.92
N ALA A 102 7.19 -11.99 -6.73
CA ALA A 102 5.95 -11.76 -5.99
C ALA A 102 5.73 -10.27 -5.68
N THR A 103 6.80 -9.55 -5.33
CA THR A 103 6.76 -8.11 -5.06
C THR A 103 6.38 -7.32 -6.32
N GLN A 104 6.95 -7.67 -7.48
CA GLN A 104 6.58 -7.03 -8.76
C GLN A 104 5.10 -7.25 -9.10
N GLU A 105 4.60 -8.46 -8.89
CA GLU A 105 3.19 -8.79 -9.13
C GLU A 105 2.26 -8.02 -8.18
N GLN A 106 2.58 -7.99 -6.88
CA GLN A 106 1.80 -7.23 -5.89
C GLN A 106 1.84 -5.72 -6.15
N PHE A 107 3.01 -5.18 -6.53
CA PHE A 107 3.14 -3.78 -6.89
C PHE A 107 2.30 -3.43 -8.13
N ALA A 108 2.26 -4.31 -9.14
CA ALA A 108 1.41 -4.12 -10.31
C ALA A 108 -0.09 -4.12 -9.95
N ILE A 109 -0.52 -4.99 -9.03
CA ILE A 109 -1.90 -5.01 -8.52
C ILE A 109 -2.22 -3.73 -7.75
N ALA A 110 -1.33 -3.32 -6.83
CA ALA A 110 -1.50 -2.11 -6.04
C ALA A 110 -1.58 -0.87 -6.93
N LYS A 111 -0.68 -0.74 -7.92
CA LYS A 111 -0.69 0.35 -8.90
C LYS A 111 -2.01 0.44 -9.66
N LYS A 112 -2.57 -0.69 -10.10
CA LYS A 112 -3.89 -0.72 -10.75
C LYS A 112 -5.00 -0.23 -9.83
N LYS A 113 -5.01 -0.65 -8.56
CA LYS A 113 -6.00 -0.19 -7.56
C LYS A 113 -5.92 1.31 -7.31
N VAL A 114 -4.70 1.84 -7.15
CA VAL A 114 -4.48 3.29 -6.98
C VAL A 114 -4.95 4.05 -8.21
N GLN A 115 -4.64 3.57 -9.41
CA GLN A 115 -5.05 4.22 -10.65
C GLN A 115 -6.58 4.24 -10.80
N LEU A 116 -7.28 3.14 -10.51
CA LEU A 116 -8.74 3.09 -10.50
C LEU A 116 -9.34 4.06 -9.48
N ALA A 117 -8.82 4.07 -8.25
CA ALA A 117 -9.29 4.98 -7.21
C ALA A 117 -9.04 6.46 -7.59
N THR A 118 -7.91 6.74 -8.24
CA THR A 118 -7.56 8.08 -8.72
C THR A 118 -8.47 8.49 -9.88
N ASP A 119 -8.78 7.59 -10.82
CA ASP A 119 -9.70 7.83 -11.93
C ASP A 119 -11.13 8.06 -11.43
N GLU A 120 -11.59 7.30 -10.43
CA GLU A 120 -12.89 7.51 -9.78
C GLU A 120 -12.96 8.85 -9.04
N THR A 121 -11.91 9.19 -8.29
CA THR A 121 -11.80 10.47 -7.58
C THR A 121 -11.73 11.63 -8.58
N ALA A 122 -10.98 11.47 -9.67
CA ALA A 122 -10.93 12.45 -10.75
C ALA A 122 -12.30 12.61 -11.42
N LYS A 123 -13.05 11.53 -11.64
CA LYS A 123 -14.42 11.61 -12.17
C LYS A 123 -15.40 12.26 -11.20
N SER A 124 -15.27 12.02 -9.89
CA SER A 124 -16.17 12.60 -8.89
C SER A 124 -15.89 14.07 -8.60
N HIS A 125 -14.62 14.48 -8.58
CA HIS A 125 -14.18 15.85 -8.25
C HIS A 125 -13.78 16.70 -9.46
N SER A 126 -13.87 16.16 -10.68
CA SER A 126 -13.69 16.95 -11.90
C SER A 126 -14.73 18.07 -11.97
N LEU A 127 -14.28 19.32 -11.92
CA LEU A 127 -15.08 20.50 -12.27
C LEU A 127 -15.52 20.50 -13.75
N ARG A 128 -14.98 19.59 -14.57
CA ARG A 128 -15.41 19.30 -15.95
C ARG A 128 -16.52 18.23 -16.01
N ARG A 129 -17.10 17.80 -14.89
CA ARG A 129 -18.35 17.02 -14.86
C ARG A 129 -19.51 17.95 -15.27
N SER A 130 -19.48 18.30 -16.54
CA SER A 130 -20.50 19.03 -17.25
C SER A 130 -21.37 17.96 -17.88
N ASP A 131 -22.28 17.36 -17.11
CA ASP A 131 -23.52 16.80 -17.68
C ASP A 131 -24.39 17.98 -18.16
N ARG A 132 -23.83 18.82 -19.02
CA ARG A 132 -24.57 19.89 -19.69
C ARG A 132 -25.48 19.19 -20.66
N THR A 133 -26.76 19.20 -20.34
CA THR A 133 -27.80 18.83 -21.26
C THR A 133 -27.80 19.78 -22.45
N HIS A 134 -28.47 19.39 -23.53
CA HIS A 134 -28.68 20.28 -24.67
C HIS A 134 -29.29 21.63 -24.26
N ASN A 135 -30.12 21.64 -23.21
CA ASN A 135 -30.72 22.86 -22.68
C ASN A 135 -29.69 23.80 -22.04
N ASP A 136 -28.76 23.25 -21.26
CA ASP A 136 -27.71 24.04 -20.62
C ASP A 136 -26.78 24.69 -21.65
N ASN A 137 -26.47 23.97 -22.72
CA ASN A 137 -25.67 24.54 -23.82
C ASN A 137 -26.41 25.65 -24.56
N ARG A 138 -27.72 25.51 -24.76
CA ARG A 138 -28.56 26.56 -25.36
C ARG A 138 -28.59 27.81 -24.47
N GLU A 139 -28.76 27.64 -23.16
CA GLU A 139 -28.78 28.74 -22.20
C GLU A 139 -27.41 29.46 -22.13
N VAL A 140 -26.31 28.71 -22.12
CA VAL A 140 -24.95 29.28 -22.15
C VAL A 140 -24.72 30.08 -23.44
N GLN A 141 -25.13 29.54 -24.59
CA GLN A 141 -25.02 30.26 -25.87
C GLN A 141 -25.87 31.53 -25.90
N GLN A 142 -27.08 31.46 -25.36
CA GLN A 142 -27.97 32.61 -25.27
C GLN A 142 -27.39 33.70 -24.37
N ARG A 143 -26.97 33.35 -23.14
CA ARG A 143 -26.35 34.30 -22.20
C ARG A 143 -25.06 34.91 -22.77
N LYS A 144 -24.28 34.12 -23.51
CA LYS A 144 -23.09 34.61 -24.20
C LYS A 144 -23.46 35.63 -25.28
N ALA A 145 -24.45 35.34 -26.12
CA ALA A 145 -24.91 36.28 -27.14
C ALA A 145 -25.50 37.56 -26.53
N GLU A 146 -26.22 37.44 -25.41
CA GLU A 146 -26.73 38.59 -24.66
C GLU A 146 -25.60 39.48 -24.14
N ILE A 147 -24.54 38.89 -23.58
CA ILE A 147 -23.33 39.60 -23.12
C ILE A 147 -22.57 40.25 -24.28
N GLU A 148 -22.40 39.54 -25.38
CA GLU A 148 -21.72 40.06 -26.58
C GLU A 148 -22.51 41.17 -27.28
N ALA A 149 -23.84 41.21 -27.10
CA ALA A 149 -24.70 42.27 -27.61
C ALA A 149 -24.72 43.54 -26.74
N ILE A 150 -24.19 43.48 -25.51
CA ILE A 150 -24.08 44.67 -24.66
C ILE A 150 -23.00 45.60 -25.24
N SER A 151 -23.36 46.84 -25.51
CA SER A 151 -22.45 47.86 -26.03
C SER A 151 -21.38 48.25 -25.00
N SER A 152 -20.21 48.69 -25.46
CA SER A 152 -19.08 49.10 -24.61
C SER A 152 -19.49 50.14 -23.54
N HIS A 153 -20.33 51.11 -23.91
CA HIS A 153 -20.84 52.12 -22.98
C HIS A 153 -21.71 51.53 -21.88
N LYS A 154 -22.53 50.52 -22.20
CA LYS A 154 -23.37 49.84 -21.22
C LYS A 154 -22.55 48.93 -20.30
N TRP A 155 -21.44 48.38 -20.78
CA TRP A 155 -20.46 47.68 -19.95
C TRP A 155 -19.78 48.59 -18.93
N GLU A 156 -19.43 49.82 -19.33
CA GLU A 156 -18.85 50.83 -18.44
C GLU A 156 -19.83 51.23 -17.33
N GLN A 157 -21.09 51.51 -17.68
CA GLN A 157 -22.14 51.82 -16.69
C GLN A 157 -22.39 50.65 -15.71
N MET A 158 -22.48 49.41 -16.21
CA MET A 158 -22.67 48.24 -15.34
C MET A 158 -21.46 48.00 -14.41
N ARG A 159 -20.24 48.32 -14.87
CA ARG A 159 -19.02 48.25 -14.06
C ARG A 159 -19.05 49.31 -12.96
N GLU A 160 -19.41 50.55 -13.28
CA GLU A 160 -19.49 51.66 -12.31
C GLU A 160 -20.54 51.38 -11.21
N GLU A 161 -21.71 50.87 -11.61
CA GLU A 161 -22.79 50.45 -10.70
C GLU A 161 -22.36 49.29 -9.79
N TYR A 162 -21.67 48.28 -10.34
CA TYR A 162 -21.18 47.14 -9.57
C TYR A 162 -20.07 47.51 -8.57
N LEU A 163 -19.22 48.48 -8.93
CA LEU A 163 -18.15 48.98 -8.08
C LEU A 163 -18.62 50.03 -7.06
N GLY A 164 -19.90 50.43 -7.11
CA GLY A 164 -20.49 51.37 -6.17
C GLY A 164 -19.86 52.76 -6.21
N VAL A 165 -19.38 53.20 -7.37
CA VAL A 165 -18.83 54.54 -7.52
C VAL A 165 -20.00 55.51 -7.71
N GLU A 166 -20.48 56.09 -6.61
CA GLU A 166 -21.33 57.28 -6.66
C GLU A 166 -20.49 58.41 -7.28
N ASN A 167 -20.88 58.86 -8.48
CA ASN A 167 -20.33 60.06 -9.10
C ASN A 167 -20.96 61.28 -8.39
N ASP A 168 -20.18 61.97 -7.56
CA ASP A 168 -20.42 63.36 -7.14
C ASP A 168 -20.21 64.35 -8.30
#